data_AF-A0A2A4TEZ0-F1
#
_entry.id   AF-A0A2A4TEZ0-F1
#
_cell.length_a   1.000
_cell.length_b   1.000
_cell.length_c   1.000
_cell.angle_alpha   90.00
_cell.angle_beta   90.00
_cell.angle_gamma   90.00
#
_symmetry.space_group_name_H-M   'P 1'
#
loop_
_entity.id
_entity.type
_entity.pdbx_description
1 polymer ?
#
loop_
_entity_poly.entity_id
_entity_poly.type
_entity_poly.pdbx_seq_one_letter_code
_entity_poly.pdbx_strand_id
1 'polypeptide(L)'
;MKSVIAFLSLFGFLSHAEKKPPDFRECHAGISAEKEEVFLAKSPHHVFRITDTLHLPLANKREATFRNNPEDGKQFRNHRFCGFIGKLSSYLVRNSYFASWGFSLVSRRAGSRLRIVGVPAVSPTASYFAASNLDLGPALTPNIIQIGTRDGNRNRIVLEYAVPVKSSKTMWGPELVEWIDEFSIRIPRVALVDGVKKSLRPWIFRNQKGKWKAFEELRVDDKVTLVPISVGFQNY
;
A
#
# COMPACT_ATOMS: atom_id res chain seq x y z
N MET A 1 -57.35 41.74 -7.22
CA MET A 1 -56.73 40.39 -7.24
C MET A 1 -55.28 40.55 -7.72
N LYS A 2 -54.30 40.49 -6.81
CA LYS A 2 -52.86 40.50 -7.15
C LYS A 2 -52.31 39.12 -6.80
N SER A 3 -51.93 38.36 -7.82
CA SER A 3 -51.30 37.03 -7.65
C SER A 3 -49.83 37.21 -7.31
N VAL A 4 -49.41 36.63 -6.20
CA VAL A 4 -48.01 36.51 -5.77
C VAL A 4 -47.51 35.14 -6.25
N ILE A 5 -46.55 35.13 -7.16
CA ILE A 5 -45.87 33.92 -7.62
C ILE A 5 -44.68 33.68 -6.69
N ALA A 6 -44.75 32.61 -5.89
CA ALA A 6 -43.66 32.15 -5.04
C ALA A 6 -42.65 31.35 -5.87
N PHE A 7 -41.41 31.82 -5.94
CA PHE A 7 -40.27 31.06 -6.46
C PHE A 7 -39.76 30.10 -5.38
N LEU A 8 -40.08 28.82 -5.50
CA LEU A 8 -39.44 27.76 -4.73
C LEU A 8 -38.07 27.46 -5.35
N SER A 9 -37.00 27.86 -4.66
CA SER A 9 -35.64 27.44 -5.03
C SER A 9 -35.45 25.96 -4.65
N LEU A 10 -35.39 25.10 -5.65
CA LEU A 10 -35.01 23.70 -5.49
C LEU A 10 -33.48 23.64 -5.31
N PHE A 11 -32.99 23.67 -4.07
CA PHE A 11 -31.61 23.30 -3.75
C PHE A 11 -31.49 21.78 -3.87
N GLY A 12 -31.14 21.30 -5.06
CA GLY A 12 -30.73 19.91 -5.26
C GLY A 12 -29.40 19.66 -4.56
N PHE A 13 -29.44 19.02 -3.38
CA PHE A 13 -28.28 18.38 -2.78
C PHE A 13 -27.85 17.23 -3.70
N LEU A 14 -26.94 17.51 -4.64
CA LEU A 14 -26.13 16.49 -5.30
C LEU A 14 -25.25 15.85 -4.23
N SER A 15 -25.77 14.78 -3.63
CA SER A 15 -24.99 13.76 -2.93
C SER A 15 -23.85 13.36 -3.86
N HIS A 16 -22.66 13.91 -3.63
CA HIS A 16 -21.43 13.35 -4.16
C HIS A 16 -21.26 12.01 -3.45
N ALA A 17 -21.82 10.95 -4.04
CA ALA A 17 -21.49 9.60 -3.64
C ALA A 17 -19.97 9.49 -3.76
N GLU A 18 -19.27 9.54 -2.62
CA GLU A 18 -17.84 9.30 -2.55
C GLU A 18 -17.62 7.91 -3.14
N LYS A 19 -17.11 7.87 -4.37
CA LYS A 19 -16.72 6.60 -5.00
C LYS A 19 -15.76 5.93 -4.04
N LYS A 20 -16.17 4.76 -3.54
CA LYS A 20 -15.34 3.93 -2.64
C LYS A 20 -13.93 3.88 -3.23
N PRO A 21 -12.88 4.20 -2.43
CA PRO A 21 -11.53 4.21 -2.95
C PRO A 21 -11.17 2.86 -3.56
N PRO A 22 -10.29 2.83 -4.58
CA PRO A 22 -9.90 1.58 -5.23
C PRO A 22 -9.38 0.58 -4.20
N ASP A 23 -9.84 -0.67 -4.29
CA ASP A 23 -9.24 -1.76 -3.51
C ASP A 23 -7.93 -2.19 -4.19
N PHE A 24 -6.81 -1.69 -3.67
CA PHE A 24 -5.49 -2.00 -4.23
C PHE A 24 -5.03 -3.42 -3.93
N ARG A 25 -5.78 -4.21 -3.14
CA ARG A 25 -5.43 -5.61 -2.83
C ARG A 25 -5.35 -6.48 -4.09
N GLU A 26 -6.14 -6.16 -5.10
CA GLU A 26 -6.11 -6.82 -6.40
C GLU A 26 -4.74 -6.70 -7.09
N CYS A 27 -3.99 -5.64 -6.80
CA CYS A 27 -2.64 -5.50 -7.35
C CYS A 27 -1.64 -6.51 -6.78
N HIS A 28 -1.88 -7.07 -5.60
CA HIS A 28 -0.91 -7.95 -4.95
C HIS A 28 -0.66 -9.22 -5.77
N ALA A 29 -1.71 -9.78 -6.38
CA ALA A 29 -1.64 -11.04 -7.15
C ALA A 29 -1.00 -10.89 -8.55
N GLY A 30 -0.78 -9.66 -9.02
CA GLY A 30 -0.45 -9.39 -10.41
C GLY A 30 -1.53 -8.59 -11.12
N ILE A 31 -1.13 -7.84 -12.15
CA ILE A 31 -2.03 -6.99 -12.92
C ILE A 31 -1.87 -7.39 -14.38
N SER A 32 -2.94 -7.93 -14.96
CA SER A 32 -2.99 -8.18 -16.40
C SER A 32 -3.07 -6.87 -17.18
N ALA A 33 -2.87 -6.91 -18.50
CA ALA A 33 -2.99 -5.71 -19.31
C ALA A 33 -4.41 -5.13 -19.26
N GLU A 34 -5.44 -5.99 -19.34
CA GLU A 34 -6.85 -5.60 -19.32
C GLU A 34 -7.22 -4.95 -17.99
N LYS A 35 -6.69 -5.48 -16.88
CA LYS A 35 -6.89 -4.91 -15.55
C LYS A 35 -6.19 -3.55 -15.40
N GLU A 36 -4.99 -3.41 -15.95
CA GLU A 36 -4.31 -2.12 -16.00
C GLU A 36 -5.15 -1.08 -16.76
N GLU A 37 -5.71 -1.42 -17.92
CA GLU A 37 -6.57 -0.50 -18.70
C GLU A 37 -7.76 0.01 -17.87
N VAL A 38 -8.37 -0.85 -17.04
CA VAL A 38 -9.43 -0.43 -16.11
C VAL A 38 -8.91 0.58 -15.09
N PHE A 39 -7.68 0.41 -14.58
CA PHE A 39 -7.07 1.38 -13.65
C PHE A 39 -6.68 2.69 -14.34
N LEU A 40 -6.17 2.62 -15.57
CA LEU A 40 -5.82 3.79 -16.39
C LEU A 40 -7.07 4.63 -16.66
N ALA A 41 -8.16 4.01 -17.13
CA ALA A 41 -9.43 4.68 -17.42
C ALA A 41 -10.08 5.33 -16.18
N LYS A 42 -9.86 4.76 -14.99
CA LYS A 42 -10.36 5.31 -13.72
C LYS A 42 -9.42 6.35 -13.10
N SER A 43 -8.25 6.60 -13.69
CA SER A 43 -7.26 7.51 -13.13
C SER A 43 -7.76 8.96 -13.20
N PRO A 44 -7.82 9.70 -12.07
CA PRO A 44 -8.26 11.09 -12.07
C PRO A 44 -7.23 12.07 -12.67
N HIS A 45 -6.08 11.56 -13.13
CA HIS A 45 -4.92 12.37 -13.50
C HIS A 45 -4.36 12.03 -14.88
N HIS A 46 -5.18 11.45 -15.76
CA HIS A 46 -4.78 11.08 -17.13
C HIS A 46 -3.47 10.30 -17.15
N VAL A 47 -3.37 9.26 -16.33
CA VAL A 47 -2.25 8.32 -16.42
C VAL A 47 -2.47 7.48 -17.67
N PHE A 48 -1.44 7.31 -18.50
CA PHE A 48 -1.55 6.61 -19.77
C PHE A 48 -0.31 5.77 -20.06
N ARG A 49 -0.46 4.82 -20.96
CA ARG A 49 0.63 3.99 -21.49
C ARG A 49 0.80 4.29 -22.98
N ILE A 50 2.05 4.46 -23.40
CA ILE A 50 2.45 4.50 -24.81
C ILE A 50 3.42 3.35 -25.02
N THR A 51 3.02 2.35 -25.81
CA THR A 51 3.84 1.16 -26.08
C THR A 51 4.30 0.46 -24.78
N ASP A 52 5.61 0.38 -24.54
CA ASP A 52 6.23 -0.24 -23.37
C ASP A 52 6.32 0.69 -22.14
N THR A 53 5.95 1.96 -22.27
CA THR A 53 6.21 3.00 -21.27
C THR A 53 4.92 3.51 -20.62
N LEU A 54 4.88 3.47 -19.30
CA LEU A 54 3.83 4.06 -18.46
C LEU A 54 4.22 5.50 -18.10
N HIS A 55 3.32 6.46 -18.33
CA HIS A 55 3.50 7.88 -18.07
C HIS A 55 2.59 8.34 -16.92
N LEU A 56 3.20 8.93 -15.89
CA LEU A 56 2.52 9.47 -14.71
C LEU A 56 2.65 10.99 -14.69
N PRO A 57 1.61 11.76 -15.05
CA PRO A 57 1.66 13.21 -15.00
C PRO A 57 1.89 13.73 -13.57
N LEU A 58 2.78 14.71 -13.39
CA LEU A 58 3.07 15.32 -12.09
C LEU A 58 2.39 16.69 -11.99
N ALA A 59 2.18 17.17 -10.77
CA ALA A 59 1.53 18.46 -10.52
C ALA A 59 2.29 19.67 -11.10
N ASN A 60 3.59 19.52 -11.33
CA ASN A 60 4.47 20.54 -11.92
C ASN A 60 4.57 20.44 -13.44
N LYS A 61 3.62 19.77 -14.12
CA LYS A 61 3.59 19.54 -15.57
C LYS A 61 4.74 18.67 -16.13
N ARG A 62 5.61 18.15 -15.27
CA ARG A 62 6.56 17.09 -15.65
C ARG A 62 5.86 15.74 -15.61
N GLU A 63 6.57 14.69 -15.99
CA GLU A 63 6.09 13.31 -15.87
C GLU A 63 7.12 12.41 -15.20
N ALA A 64 6.63 11.36 -14.56
CA ALA A 64 7.44 10.21 -14.16
C ALA A 64 7.11 9.03 -15.08
N THR A 65 8.14 8.40 -15.63
CA THR A 65 7.98 7.29 -16.58
C THR A 65 8.49 5.96 -16.02
N PHE A 66 7.85 4.87 -16.44
CA PHE A 66 8.27 3.49 -16.16
C PHE A 66 8.26 2.71 -17.47
N ARG A 67 9.45 2.33 -17.95
CA ARG A 67 9.62 1.58 -19.19
C ARG A 67 9.76 0.09 -18.91
N ASN A 68 8.93 -0.71 -19.57
CA ASN A 68 9.03 -2.17 -19.50
C ASN A 68 10.23 -2.65 -20.34
N ASN A 69 10.82 -3.76 -19.91
CA ASN A 69 11.74 -4.54 -20.72
C ASN A 69 11.24 -6.00 -20.72
N PRO A 70 10.72 -6.52 -21.85
CA PRO A 70 10.22 -7.88 -21.94
C PRO A 70 11.35 -8.92 -22.10
N GLU A 71 12.61 -8.51 -22.25
CA GLU A 71 13.74 -9.45 -22.34
C GLU A 71 13.78 -10.39 -21.13
N ASP A 72 13.95 -11.68 -21.42
CA ASP A 72 14.07 -12.70 -20.40
C ASP A 72 15.32 -12.52 -19.52
N GLY A 73 15.27 -13.12 -18.33
CA GLY A 73 16.38 -13.09 -17.38
C GLY A 73 16.48 -11.75 -16.65
N LYS A 74 17.69 -11.39 -16.21
CA LYS A 74 17.91 -10.30 -15.22
C LYS A 74 17.47 -8.91 -15.68
N GLN A 75 17.28 -8.70 -16.98
CA GLN A 75 16.84 -7.42 -17.53
C GLN A 75 15.32 -7.28 -17.58
N PHE A 76 14.57 -8.36 -17.35
CA PHE A 76 13.10 -8.34 -17.32
C PHE A 76 12.59 -7.28 -16.33
N ARG A 77 11.74 -6.39 -16.83
CA ARG A 77 11.03 -5.37 -16.06
C ARG A 77 9.61 -5.23 -16.58
N ASN A 78 8.63 -5.36 -15.69
CA ASN A 78 7.24 -5.09 -16.00
C ASN A 78 6.65 -4.17 -14.93
N HIS A 79 6.21 -3.00 -15.35
CA HIS A 79 5.63 -1.97 -14.51
C HIS A 79 4.16 -1.80 -14.89
N ARG A 80 3.26 -1.91 -13.92
CA ARG A 80 1.81 -1.80 -14.13
C ARG A 80 1.19 -0.80 -13.17
N PHE A 81 0.33 0.06 -13.68
CA PHE A 81 -0.40 1.03 -12.88
C PHE A 81 -1.46 0.36 -12.02
N CYS A 82 -1.48 0.69 -10.72
CA CYS A 82 -2.50 0.22 -9.77
C CYS A 82 -3.59 1.23 -9.51
N GLY A 83 -3.32 2.51 -9.73
CA GLY A 83 -4.21 3.60 -9.37
C GLY A 83 -3.51 4.71 -8.59
N PHE A 84 -4.33 5.64 -8.09
CA PHE A 84 -3.91 6.81 -7.35
C PHE A 84 -4.42 6.76 -5.91
N ILE A 85 -3.51 6.90 -4.95
CA ILE A 85 -3.82 6.92 -3.53
C ILE A 85 -4.03 8.37 -3.11
N GLY A 86 -5.29 8.81 -3.13
CA GLY A 86 -5.66 10.20 -2.82
C GLY A 86 -5.09 10.70 -1.50
N LYS A 87 -5.22 9.89 -0.43
CA LYS A 87 -4.70 10.20 0.91
C LYS A 87 -3.19 10.50 0.94
N LEU A 88 -2.40 9.82 0.11
CA LEU A 88 -0.94 10.01 0.01
C LEU A 88 -0.53 10.95 -1.13
N SER A 89 -1.48 11.45 -1.93
CA SER A 89 -1.22 12.17 -3.18
C SER A 89 -0.17 11.48 -4.07
N SER A 90 -0.26 10.16 -4.18
CA SER A 90 0.77 9.33 -4.79
C SER A 90 0.19 8.30 -5.75
N TYR A 91 0.87 8.08 -6.87
CA TYR A 91 0.60 6.94 -7.75
C TYR A 91 1.13 5.66 -7.12
N LEU A 92 0.41 4.56 -7.32
CA LEU A 92 0.87 3.22 -7.00
C LEU A 92 1.19 2.49 -8.31
N VAL A 93 2.42 1.98 -8.41
CA VAL A 93 2.89 1.19 -9.55
C VAL A 93 3.39 -0.15 -9.02
N ARG A 94 2.87 -1.25 -9.56
CA ARG A 94 3.43 -2.58 -9.32
C ARG A 94 4.65 -2.79 -10.21
N ASN A 95 5.73 -3.28 -9.63
CA ASN A 95 6.96 -3.60 -10.34
C ASN A 95 7.21 -5.11 -10.26
N SER A 96 7.42 -5.74 -11.40
CA SER A 96 7.85 -7.13 -11.52
C SER A 96 9.19 -7.20 -12.21
N TYR A 97 10.03 -8.09 -11.71
CA TYR A 97 11.36 -8.42 -12.17
C TYR A 97 11.44 -9.95 -12.27
N PHE A 98 12.48 -10.46 -12.93
CA PHE A 98 12.63 -11.89 -13.25
C PHE A 98 12.34 -12.84 -12.07
N ALA A 99 12.80 -12.47 -10.88
CA ALA A 99 12.69 -13.29 -9.67
C ALA A 99 12.21 -12.48 -8.47
N SER A 100 11.59 -11.33 -8.67
CA SER A 100 11.08 -10.53 -7.55
C SER A 100 9.99 -9.58 -8.02
N TRP A 101 9.25 -9.04 -7.06
CA TRP A 101 8.30 -7.98 -7.33
C TRP A 101 8.30 -6.98 -6.17
N GLY A 102 7.51 -5.94 -6.31
CA GLY A 102 7.26 -4.94 -5.28
C GLY A 102 6.41 -3.83 -5.85
N PHE A 103 6.42 -2.70 -5.17
CA PHE A 103 5.64 -1.54 -5.57
C PHE A 103 6.49 -0.27 -5.51
N SER A 104 6.03 0.76 -6.21
CA SER A 104 6.54 2.11 -6.10
C SER A 104 5.40 3.05 -5.78
N LEU A 105 5.60 3.84 -4.71
CA LEU A 105 4.86 5.06 -4.47
C LEU A 105 5.56 6.20 -5.19
N VAL A 106 4.84 6.91 -6.06
CA VAL A 106 5.36 8.06 -6.79
C VAL A 106 4.58 9.29 -6.36
N SER A 107 5.24 10.21 -5.65
CA SER A 107 4.63 11.47 -5.23
C SER A 107 4.19 12.26 -6.47
N ARG A 108 2.91 12.58 -6.60
CA ARG A 108 2.41 13.39 -7.72
C ARG A 108 2.98 14.80 -7.69
N ARG A 109 3.23 15.34 -6.50
CA ARG A 109 3.77 16.71 -6.35
C ARG A 109 5.25 16.79 -6.65
N ALA A 110 6.05 15.86 -6.12
CA ALA A 110 7.50 15.94 -6.16
C ALA A 110 8.14 15.03 -7.23
N GLY A 111 7.43 14.03 -7.75
CA GLY A 111 7.98 12.99 -8.61
C GLY A 111 8.90 11.99 -7.89
N SER A 112 9.17 12.20 -6.59
CA SER A 112 10.00 11.30 -5.78
C SER A 112 9.38 9.91 -5.72
N ARG A 113 10.23 8.89 -5.89
CA ARG A 113 9.83 7.47 -5.89
C ARG A 113 10.29 6.82 -4.60
N LEU A 114 9.40 6.07 -3.96
CA LEU A 114 9.71 5.21 -2.83
C LEU A 114 9.34 3.78 -3.19
N ARG A 115 10.31 2.86 -3.15
CA ARG A 115 10.05 1.43 -3.33
C ARG A 115 9.48 0.87 -2.03
N ILE A 116 8.38 0.14 -2.14
CA ILE A 116 7.74 -0.55 -1.03
C ILE A 116 7.50 -2.03 -1.37
N VAL A 117 7.40 -2.88 -0.36
CA VAL A 117 7.35 -4.33 -0.56
C VAL A 117 5.98 -4.87 -0.93
N GLY A 118 4.91 -4.15 -0.59
CA GLY A 118 3.54 -4.60 -0.81
C GLY A 118 2.57 -3.46 -1.06
N VAL A 119 1.29 -3.80 -1.12
CA VAL A 119 0.21 -2.82 -1.26
C VAL A 119 0.15 -1.99 0.04
N PRO A 120 0.22 -0.66 -0.03
CA PRO A 120 0.21 0.17 1.15
C PRO A 120 -1.20 0.33 1.73
N ALA A 121 -1.33 0.10 3.03
CA ALA A 121 -2.47 0.53 3.83
C ALA A 121 -2.17 1.90 4.43
N VAL A 122 -3.11 2.83 4.34
CA VAL A 122 -2.93 4.22 4.81
C VAL A 122 -3.69 4.44 6.11
N SER A 123 -3.08 5.14 7.07
CA SER A 123 -3.71 5.45 8.35
C SER A 123 -4.98 6.31 8.16
N PRO A 124 -5.89 6.35 9.14
CA PRO A 124 -7.11 7.16 9.09
C PRO A 124 -6.87 8.61 8.63
N THR A 125 -5.92 9.32 9.26
CA THR A 125 -5.56 10.72 8.94
C THR A 125 -4.52 10.86 7.84
N ALA A 126 -4.03 9.75 7.28
CA ALA A 126 -2.99 9.71 6.25
C ALA A 126 -1.61 10.26 6.68
N SER A 127 -1.36 10.33 7.98
CA SER A 127 -0.03 10.68 8.50
C SER A 127 0.98 9.55 8.27
N TYR A 128 0.50 8.30 8.28
CA TYR A 128 1.31 7.11 8.10
C TYR A 128 0.79 6.20 6.99
N PHE A 129 1.67 5.34 6.49
CA PHE A 129 1.31 4.18 5.72
C PHE A 129 2.13 2.98 6.18
N ALA A 130 1.61 1.78 5.93
CA ALA A 130 2.31 0.55 6.19
C ALA A 130 2.11 -0.41 5.02
N ALA A 131 3.12 -1.20 4.71
CA ALA A 131 3.09 -2.20 3.66
C ALA A 131 3.76 -3.47 4.16
N SER A 132 3.28 -4.61 3.71
CA SER A 132 3.85 -5.91 4.01
C SER A 132 3.77 -6.78 2.77
N ASN A 133 4.65 -7.77 2.69
CA ASN A 133 4.57 -8.79 1.66
C ASN A 133 4.67 -10.18 2.26
N LEU A 134 3.94 -11.09 1.62
CA LEU A 134 3.95 -12.50 1.93
C LEU A 134 4.52 -13.28 0.75
N ASP A 135 5.62 -13.97 0.99
CA ASP A 135 6.19 -15.03 0.17
C ASP A 135 6.39 -16.25 1.07
N LEU A 136 5.60 -17.30 0.83
CA LEU A 136 5.68 -18.60 1.52
C LEU A 136 6.36 -19.67 0.64
N GLY A 137 6.82 -19.29 -0.55
CA GLY A 137 7.49 -20.18 -1.50
C GLY A 137 9.01 -20.21 -1.30
N PRO A 138 9.78 -20.64 -2.33
CA PRO A 138 11.24 -20.53 -2.34
C PRO A 138 11.68 -19.06 -2.46
N ALA A 139 11.48 -18.31 -1.37
CA ALA A 139 11.93 -16.95 -1.04
C ALA A 139 12.47 -16.12 -2.23
N LEU A 140 11.59 -15.76 -3.16
CA LEU A 140 11.91 -14.85 -4.26
C LEU A 140 11.89 -13.39 -3.79
N THR A 141 11.07 -13.09 -2.78
CA THR A 141 11.01 -11.77 -2.15
C THR A 141 11.06 -11.91 -0.63
N PRO A 142 11.95 -11.21 0.09
CA PRO A 142 12.00 -11.31 1.55
C PRO A 142 10.69 -10.82 2.16
N ASN A 143 10.17 -11.54 3.16
CA ASN A 143 9.03 -11.09 3.96
C ASN A 143 9.47 -9.87 4.79
N ILE A 144 8.87 -8.72 4.55
CA ILE A 144 9.21 -7.46 5.21
C ILE A 144 7.92 -6.76 5.63
N ILE A 145 7.96 -6.11 6.78
CA ILE A 145 6.98 -5.10 7.19
C ILE A 145 7.65 -3.74 7.05
N GLN A 146 7.00 -2.81 6.35
CA GLN A 146 7.44 -1.44 6.17
C GLN A 146 6.44 -0.48 6.78
N ILE A 147 6.92 0.51 7.51
CA ILE A 147 6.12 1.61 8.03
C ILE A 147 6.80 2.91 7.63
N GLY A 148 6.02 3.85 7.11
CA GLY A 148 6.53 5.15 6.75
C GLY A 148 5.54 6.26 7.05
N THR A 149 6.04 7.48 6.93
CA THR A 149 5.32 8.71 7.25
C THR A 149 5.34 9.67 6.07
N ARG A 150 4.48 10.67 6.15
CA ARG A 150 4.55 11.83 5.27
C ARG A 150 5.52 12.86 5.88
N ASP A 151 6.62 13.11 5.18
CA ASP A 151 7.49 14.25 5.45
C ASP A 151 6.74 15.52 5.04
N GLY A 152 6.15 16.20 6.03
CA GLY A 152 5.35 17.41 5.84
C GLY A 152 6.13 18.57 5.22
N ASN A 153 7.43 18.65 5.50
CA ASN A 153 8.28 19.74 5.00
C ASN A 153 8.63 19.56 3.52
N ARG A 154 8.90 18.32 3.09
CA ARG A 154 9.30 18.02 1.71
C ARG A 154 8.17 17.47 0.85
N ASN A 155 6.97 17.35 1.42
CA ASN A 155 5.79 16.77 0.81
C ASN A 155 6.10 15.46 0.05
N ARG A 156 6.81 14.57 0.73
CA ARG A 156 7.20 13.26 0.22
C ARG A 156 6.88 12.20 1.25
N ILE A 157 6.76 10.96 0.79
CA ILE A 157 6.63 9.81 1.67
C ILE A 157 8.03 9.31 1.99
N VAL A 158 8.30 9.04 3.27
CA VAL A 158 9.58 8.50 3.74
C VAL A 158 9.32 7.19 4.49
N LEU A 159 10.22 6.22 4.31
CA LEU A 159 10.20 5.00 5.08
C LEU A 159 10.86 5.28 6.44
N GLU A 160 10.19 4.96 7.54
CA GLU A 160 10.74 5.11 8.89
C GLU A 160 11.36 3.80 9.36
N TYR A 161 10.66 2.68 9.11
CA TYR A 161 11.01 1.37 9.61
C TYR A 161 10.85 0.30 8.55
N ALA A 162 11.78 -0.63 8.50
CA ALA A 162 11.53 -1.95 7.94
C ALA A 162 11.91 -3.04 8.94
N VAL A 163 11.06 -4.06 9.05
CA VAL A 163 11.28 -5.24 9.86
C VAL A 163 11.40 -6.44 8.91
N PRO A 164 12.62 -6.91 8.62
CA PRO A 164 12.79 -8.17 7.90
C PRO A 164 12.30 -9.31 8.77
N VAL A 165 11.35 -10.07 8.24
CA VAL A 165 10.83 -11.28 8.86
C VAL A 165 11.75 -12.43 8.49
N LYS A 166 12.71 -12.71 9.38
CA LYS A 166 13.55 -13.91 9.27
C LYS A 166 12.78 -15.08 9.86
N SER A 167 12.58 -16.14 9.09
CA SER A 167 12.20 -17.42 9.65
C SER A 167 13.31 -18.44 9.46
N SER A 168 13.82 -18.96 10.58
CA SER A 168 14.88 -19.97 10.61
C SER A 168 14.37 -21.40 10.65
N LYS A 169 13.05 -21.64 10.85
CA LYS A 169 12.49 -23.02 10.98
C LYS A 169 11.09 -23.23 10.39
N THR A 170 10.29 -22.18 10.21
CA THR A 170 8.89 -22.28 9.72
C THR A 170 8.62 -21.22 8.67
N MET A 171 8.38 -21.56 7.40
CA MET A 171 8.06 -20.54 6.39
C MET A 171 6.80 -19.77 6.81
N TRP A 172 7.00 -18.54 7.31
CA TRP A 172 5.93 -17.66 7.76
C TRP A 172 6.19 -16.25 7.24
N GLY A 173 5.11 -15.50 7.06
CA GLY A 173 5.19 -14.10 6.68
C GLY A 173 3.98 -13.28 7.13
N PRO A 174 4.11 -11.95 7.02
CA PRO A 174 3.03 -11.01 7.29
C PRO A 174 2.06 -10.99 6.11
N GLU A 175 0.76 -11.01 6.40
CA GLU A 175 -0.26 -10.67 5.40
C GLU A 175 -0.47 -9.15 5.34
N LEU A 176 -1.50 -8.73 4.58
CA LEU A 176 -1.86 -7.34 4.40
C LEU A 176 -2.06 -6.61 5.74
N VAL A 177 -1.50 -5.42 5.83
CA VAL A 177 -1.60 -4.57 7.02
C VAL A 177 -3.03 -4.04 7.19
N GLU A 178 -3.49 -4.03 8.44
CA GLU A 178 -4.77 -3.48 8.85
C GLU A 178 -4.53 -2.37 9.88
N TRP A 179 -5.05 -1.16 9.61
CA TRP A 179 -5.03 -0.08 10.59
C TRP A 179 -6.13 -0.29 11.63
N ILE A 180 -5.78 -0.26 12.91
CA ILE A 180 -6.75 -0.28 14.02
C ILE A 180 -7.19 1.16 14.32
N ASP A 181 -6.22 2.06 14.42
CA ASP A 181 -6.39 3.49 14.69
C ASP A 181 -5.26 4.27 14.01
N GLU A 182 -5.02 5.53 14.37
CA GLU A 182 -3.95 6.33 13.74
C GLU A 182 -2.53 5.85 14.07
N PHE A 183 -2.35 5.22 15.22
CA PHE A 183 -1.05 4.89 15.79
C PHE A 183 -0.85 3.39 15.99
N SER A 184 -1.82 2.56 15.58
CA SER A 184 -1.80 1.12 15.78
C SER A 184 -2.14 0.38 14.48
N ILE A 185 -1.31 -0.59 14.14
CA ILE A 185 -1.56 -1.53 13.04
C ILE A 185 -1.60 -2.97 13.56
N ARG A 186 -2.47 -3.75 12.95
CA ARG A 186 -2.55 -5.21 13.06
C ARG A 186 -1.97 -5.82 11.80
N ILE A 187 -1.11 -6.81 11.98
CA ILE A 187 -0.48 -7.55 10.91
C ILE A 187 -0.81 -9.03 11.12
N PRO A 188 -1.80 -9.56 10.39
CA PRO A 188 -2.04 -10.99 10.38
C PRO A 188 -0.78 -11.72 9.91
N ARG A 189 -0.56 -12.90 10.46
CA ARG A 189 0.61 -13.73 10.15
C ARG A 189 0.13 -15.10 9.73
N VAL A 190 0.84 -15.68 8.77
CA VAL A 190 0.52 -16.99 8.24
C VAL A 190 1.79 -17.79 8.07
N ALA A 191 1.70 -19.09 8.33
CA ALA A 191 2.77 -20.04 8.13
C ALA A 191 2.31 -21.18 7.23
N LEU A 192 3.26 -21.79 6.52
CA LEU A 192 3.03 -23.07 5.87
C LEU A 192 3.47 -24.19 6.81
N VAL A 193 2.53 -25.04 7.21
CA VAL A 193 2.77 -26.22 8.07
C VAL A 193 2.24 -27.43 7.33
N ASP A 194 3.14 -28.34 6.94
CA ASP A 194 2.83 -29.54 6.16
C ASP A 194 2.06 -29.22 4.86
N GLY A 195 2.47 -28.14 4.17
CA GLY A 195 1.82 -27.68 2.95
C GLY A 195 0.48 -26.94 3.16
N VAL A 196 0.00 -26.84 4.40
CA VAL A 196 -1.25 -26.16 4.74
C VAL A 196 -0.96 -24.77 5.31
N LYS A 197 -1.64 -23.75 4.78
CA LYS A 197 -1.59 -22.39 5.31
C LYS A 197 -2.30 -22.35 6.67
N LYS A 198 -1.57 -22.02 7.73
CA LYS A 198 -2.09 -21.85 9.09
C LYS A 198 -1.93 -20.40 9.53
N SER A 199 -3.01 -19.82 10.05
CA SER A 199 -2.96 -18.51 10.69
C SER A 199 -2.20 -18.58 12.01
N LEU A 200 -1.31 -17.62 12.21
CA LEU A 200 -0.62 -17.38 13.48
C LEU A 200 -1.27 -16.20 14.20
N ARG A 201 -0.92 -16.03 15.48
CA ARG A 201 -1.34 -14.83 16.24
C ARG A 201 -0.86 -13.58 15.51
N PRO A 202 -1.68 -12.53 15.37
CA PRO A 202 -1.25 -11.32 14.69
C PRO A 202 -0.14 -10.62 15.49
N TRP A 203 0.66 -9.84 14.77
CA TRP A 203 1.47 -8.81 15.42
C TRP A 203 0.70 -7.50 15.47
N ILE A 204 0.87 -6.78 16.57
CA ILE A 204 0.34 -5.43 16.76
C ILE A 204 1.53 -4.50 16.84
N PHE A 205 1.60 -3.50 15.99
CA PHE A 205 2.59 -2.43 16.13
C PHE A 205 1.89 -1.18 16.63
N ARG A 206 2.48 -0.53 17.64
CA ARG A 206 1.98 0.75 18.17
C ARG A 206 3.07 1.80 18.15
N ASN A 207 2.74 2.99 17.65
CA ASN A 207 3.57 4.17 17.77
C ASN A 207 3.40 4.76 19.17
N GLN A 208 4.47 4.70 19.97
CA GLN A 208 4.52 5.28 21.30
C GLN A 208 5.55 6.41 21.31
N LYS A 209 5.07 7.65 21.28
CA LYS A 209 5.92 8.87 21.30
C LYS A 209 6.93 8.89 20.13
N GLY A 210 6.47 8.60 18.92
CA GLY A 210 7.29 8.61 17.71
C GLY A 210 8.14 7.34 17.50
N LYS A 211 7.94 6.29 18.30
CA LYS A 211 8.67 5.02 18.16
C LYS A 211 7.70 3.86 18.01
N TRP A 212 7.84 3.11 16.93
CA TRP A 212 7.05 1.89 16.73
C TRP A 212 7.58 0.76 17.59
N LYS A 213 6.67 0.08 18.30
CA LYS A 213 6.96 -1.12 19.09
C LYS A 213 6.04 -2.24 18.67
N ALA A 214 6.56 -3.46 18.66
CA ALA A 214 5.82 -4.66 18.31
C ALA A 214 5.31 -5.38 19.56
N PHE A 215 4.11 -5.95 19.44
CA PHE A 215 3.42 -6.73 20.46
C PHE A 215 2.79 -7.97 19.81
N GLU A 216 2.58 -9.00 20.61
CA GLU A 216 1.75 -10.15 20.25
C GLU A 216 0.48 -10.17 21.12
N GLU A 217 -0.65 -10.55 20.52
CA GLU A 217 -1.89 -10.81 21.28
C GLU A 217 -1.77 -12.12 22.06
N LEU A 218 -1.89 -12.07 23.38
CA LEU A 218 -2.03 -13.22 24.25
C LEU A 218 -3.46 -13.29 24.77
N ARG A 219 -4.12 -14.44 24.60
CA ARG A 219 -5.46 -14.70 25.15
C ARG A 219 -5.36 -15.60 26.37
N VAL A 220 -5.89 -15.14 27.49
CA VAL A 220 -6.01 -15.89 28.76
C VAL A 220 -7.41 -15.64 29.30
N ASP A 221 -8.21 -16.71 29.46
CA ASP A 221 -9.57 -16.66 30.01
C ASP A 221 -10.43 -15.54 29.39
N ASP A 222 -10.55 -15.56 28.05
CA ASP A 222 -11.26 -14.58 27.22
C ASP A 222 -10.74 -13.13 27.25
N LYS A 223 -9.67 -12.84 28.00
CA LYS A 223 -9.00 -11.53 28.00
C LYS A 223 -7.88 -11.50 26.98
N VAL A 224 -7.83 -10.45 26.18
CA VAL A 224 -6.71 -10.16 25.26
C VAL A 224 -5.73 -9.21 25.95
N THR A 225 -4.49 -9.67 26.13
CA THR A 225 -3.37 -8.87 26.63
C THR A 225 -2.33 -8.71 25.54
N LEU A 226 -1.70 -7.53 25.45
CA LEU A 226 -0.60 -7.29 24.53
C LEU A 226 0.73 -7.49 25.23
N VAL A 227 1.52 -8.44 24.75
CA VAL A 227 2.85 -8.73 25.28
C VAL A 227 3.89 -8.12 24.33
N PRO A 228 4.81 -7.27 24.81
CA PRO A 228 5.88 -6.73 23.98
C PRO A 228 6.75 -7.84 23.40
N ILE A 229 7.14 -7.71 22.14
CA ILE A 229 8.07 -8.63 21.48
C ILE A 229 9.25 -7.85 20.90
N SER A 230 10.42 -8.50 20.89
CA SER A 230 11.59 -7.95 20.22
C SER A 230 11.53 -8.32 18.74
N VAL A 231 11.56 -7.32 17.88
CA VAL A 231 11.70 -7.48 16.44
C VAL A 231 12.88 -6.64 15.97
N GLY A 232 13.63 -7.15 14.98
CA GLY A 232 14.78 -6.46 14.43
C GLY A 232 14.34 -5.29 13.56
N PHE A 233 14.07 -4.13 14.16
CA PHE A 233 13.81 -2.90 13.44
C PHE A 233 15.09 -2.41 12.74
N GLN A 234 15.00 -2.15 11.44
CA GLN A 234 16.00 -1.41 10.69
C GLN A 234 15.46 0.00 10.44
N ASN A 235 16.20 1.01 10.89
CA ASN A 235 15.90 2.41 10.60
C ASN A 235 16.40 2.77 9.20
N TYR A 236 15.67 3.65 8.50
CA TYR A 236 15.98 4.12 7.16
C TYR A 236 16.21 5.63 7.11
#